data_AF-A0A9D7UR46-F1
#
_entry.id   AF-A0A9D7UR46-F1
#
_cell.length_a   1.000
_cell.length_b   1.000
_cell.length_c   1.000
_cell.angle_alpha   90.00
_cell.angle_beta   90.00
_cell.angle_gamma   90.00
#
_symmetry.space_group_name_H-M   'P 1'
#
loop_
_entity.id
_entity.type
_entity.pdbx_description
1 polymer ?
#
loop_
_entity_poly.entity_id
_entity_poly.type
_entity_poly.pdbx_seq_one_letter_code
_entity_poly.pdbx_strand_id
1 'polypeptide(L)'
;MEPLSPFPWFDAATILVLIAVNGVFAMSELAIVSARQAKLQAMADGGKRGANAALRLARDPGKFLSTVQIGITLIGIINGAYSGSTLGEPIAQRLAALGVPADWSDMLGFGVVISLTTYASLVVGELVPKQFALVAPERIAVIVAGPMELLARITAPIVWLFA
;
A
#
# COMPACT_ATOMS: atom_id res chain seq x y z
N MET A 1 -9.99 36.48 13.48
CA MET A 1 -10.12 35.01 13.33
C MET A 1 -9.83 34.73 11.88
N GLU A 2 -8.66 34.20 11.55
CA GLU A 2 -8.40 33.76 10.17
C GLU A 2 -9.44 32.67 9.80
N PRO A 3 -10.01 32.71 8.59
CA PRO A 3 -10.95 31.68 8.17
C PRO A 3 -10.23 30.33 8.15
N LEU A 4 -10.86 29.32 8.76
CA LEU A 4 -10.35 27.94 8.73
C LEU A 4 -10.12 27.52 7.28
N SER A 5 -8.92 27.01 7.00
CA SER A 5 -8.63 26.43 5.69
C SER A 5 -9.63 25.31 5.39
N PRO A 6 -10.17 25.24 4.16
CA PRO A 6 -11.02 24.13 3.76
C PRO A 6 -10.23 22.83 3.87
N PHE A 7 -10.85 21.79 4.44
CA PHE A 7 -10.16 20.51 4.61
C PHE A 7 -9.85 19.90 3.23
N PRO A 8 -8.61 19.42 3.00
CA PRO A 8 -8.18 18.92 1.70
C PRO A 8 -8.71 17.50 1.44
N TRP A 9 -9.98 17.40 1.08
CA TRP A 9 -10.66 16.13 0.82
C TRP A 9 -10.06 15.34 -0.33
N PHE A 10 -9.55 16.03 -1.36
CA PHE A 10 -8.89 15.40 -2.50
C PHE A 10 -7.56 14.73 -2.09
N ASP A 11 -6.79 15.38 -1.24
CA ASP A 11 -5.51 14.84 -0.76
C ASP A 11 -5.75 13.69 0.21
N ALA A 12 -6.73 13.81 1.09
CA ALA A 12 -7.18 12.70 1.95
C ALA A 12 -7.63 11.48 1.12
N ALA A 13 -8.41 11.70 0.06
CA ALA A 13 -8.83 10.63 -0.85
C ALA A 13 -7.63 9.99 -1.58
N THR A 14 -6.67 10.80 -2.02
CA THR A 14 -5.44 10.34 -2.68
C THR A 14 -4.62 9.47 -1.73
N ILE A 15 -4.44 9.89 -0.48
CA ILE A 15 -3.75 9.10 0.57
C ILE A 15 -4.48 7.77 0.79
N LEU A 16 -5.81 7.77 0.89
CA LEU A 16 -6.59 6.55 1.07
C LEU A 16 -6.44 5.58 -0.12
N VAL A 17 -6.45 6.09 -1.35
CA VAL A 17 -6.20 5.29 -2.55
C VAL A 17 -4.80 4.70 -2.52
N LEU A 18 -3.78 5.50 -2.18
CA LEU A 18 -2.41 5.04 -2.07
C LEU A 18 -2.25 3.97 -0.98
N ILE A 19 -2.86 4.15 0.19
CA ILE A 19 -2.89 3.12 1.26
C ILE A 19 -3.54 1.83 0.75
N ALA A 20 -4.65 1.92 0.01
CA ALA A 20 -5.32 0.75 -0.55
C ALA A 20 -4.45 0.02 -1.59
N VAL A 21 -3.79 0.77 -2.48
CA VAL A 21 -2.84 0.20 -3.46
C VAL A 21 -1.67 -0.47 -2.76
N ASN A 22 -1.12 0.15 -1.72
CA ASN A 22 -0.09 -0.45 -0.88
C ASN A 22 -0.56 -1.77 -0.27
N GLY A 23 -1.80 -1.81 0.21
CA GLY A 23 -2.42 -3.02 0.74
C GLY A 23 -2.52 -4.14 -0.29
N VAL A 24 -2.90 -3.82 -1.53
CA VAL A 24 -2.93 -4.79 -2.61
C VAL A 24 -1.53 -5.34 -2.91
N PHE A 25 -0.51 -4.49 -2.91
CA PHE A 25 0.88 -4.91 -3.10
C PHE A 25 1.38 -5.82 -1.97
N ALA A 26 1.20 -5.40 -0.71
CA ALA A 26 1.56 -6.18 0.47
C ALA A 26 0.83 -7.53 0.53
N MET A 27 -0.46 -7.55 0.16
CA MET A 27 -1.26 -8.77 0.05
C MET A 27 -0.72 -9.69 -1.05
N SER A 28 -0.42 -9.13 -2.23
CA SER A 28 0.04 -9.89 -3.39
C SER A 28 1.39 -10.52 -3.15
N GLU A 29 2.32 -9.76 -2.57
CA GLU A 29 3.64 -10.24 -2.12
C GLU A 29 3.48 -11.48 -1.23
N LEU A 30 2.76 -11.34 -0.13
CA LEU A 30 2.65 -12.40 0.86
C LEU A 30 1.85 -13.60 0.33
N ALA A 31 0.84 -13.37 -0.50
CA ALA A 31 0.05 -14.44 -1.12
C ALA A 31 0.91 -15.29 -2.06
N ILE A 32 1.75 -14.66 -2.89
CA ILE A 32 2.62 -15.37 -3.84
C ILE A 32 3.71 -16.16 -3.10
N VAL A 33 4.34 -15.57 -2.08
CA VAL A 33 5.38 -16.26 -1.28
C VAL A 33 4.80 -17.41 -0.46
N SER A 34 3.57 -17.26 0.05
CA SER A 34 2.94 -18.27 0.91
C SER A 34 2.17 -19.35 0.12
N ALA A 35 1.92 -19.14 -1.17
CA ALA A 35 1.14 -20.07 -1.99
C ALA A 35 1.91 -21.36 -2.27
N ARG A 36 1.26 -22.52 -2.08
CA ARG A 36 1.87 -23.81 -2.39
C ARG A 36 1.87 -24.04 -3.90
N GLN A 37 3.05 -24.18 -4.50
CA GLN A 37 3.20 -24.42 -5.94
C GLN A 37 2.39 -25.62 -6.44
N ALA A 38 2.32 -26.72 -5.68
CA ALA A 38 1.53 -27.90 -6.04
C ALA A 38 0.03 -27.60 -6.18
N LYS A 39 -0.54 -26.75 -5.31
CA LYS A 39 -1.94 -26.33 -5.41
C LYS A 39 -2.17 -25.38 -6.58
N LEU A 40 -1.22 -24.46 -6.84
CA LEU A 40 -1.29 -23.57 -8.01
C LEU A 40 -1.22 -24.37 -9.32
N GLN A 41 -0.38 -25.40 -9.38
CA GLN A 41 -0.31 -26.32 -10.51
C GLN A 41 -1.65 -27.03 -10.71
N ALA A 42 -2.23 -27.62 -9.66
CA ALA A 42 -3.54 -28.25 -9.76
C ALA A 42 -4.66 -27.27 -10.20
N MET A 43 -4.60 -26.01 -9.77
CA MET A 43 -5.52 -24.96 -10.24
C MET A 43 -5.31 -24.60 -11.71
N ALA A 44 -4.06 -24.61 -12.19
CA ALA A 44 -3.71 -24.37 -13.58
C ALA A 44 -4.17 -25.51 -14.49
N ASP A 45 -3.95 -26.76 -14.07
CA ASP A 45 -4.40 -27.96 -14.77
C ASP A 45 -5.94 -28.01 -14.83
N GLY A 46 -6.61 -27.53 -13.77
CA GLY A 46 -8.06 -27.33 -13.73
C GLY A 46 -8.59 -26.12 -14.52
N GLY A 47 -7.74 -25.44 -15.29
CA GLY A 47 -8.15 -24.36 -16.20
C GLY A 47 -8.49 -23.02 -15.53
N LYS A 48 -8.09 -22.79 -14.27
CA LYS A 48 -8.37 -21.51 -13.61
C LYS A 48 -7.55 -20.38 -14.23
N ARG A 49 -8.25 -19.33 -14.68
CA ARG A 49 -7.64 -18.09 -15.17
C ARG A 49 -6.73 -17.48 -14.10
N GLY A 50 -5.51 -17.12 -14.48
CA GLY A 50 -4.49 -16.56 -13.59
C GLY A 50 -3.63 -17.59 -12.85
N ALA A 51 -4.00 -18.88 -12.83
CA ALA A 51 -3.25 -19.90 -12.10
C ALA A 51 -1.86 -20.17 -12.71
N ASN A 52 -1.75 -20.17 -14.04
CA ASN A 52 -0.47 -20.26 -14.72
C ASN A 52 0.44 -19.06 -14.44
N ALA A 53 -0.12 -17.85 -14.37
CA ALA A 53 0.63 -16.65 -14.03
C ALA A 53 1.12 -16.70 -12.57
N ALA A 54 0.23 -17.07 -11.64
CA ALA A 54 0.55 -17.24 -10.23
C ALA A 54 1.64 -18.29 -10.01
N LEU A 55 1.56 -19.42 -10.72
CA LEU A 55 2.57 -20.47 -10.66
C LEU A 55 3.94 -19.98 -11.17
N ARG A 56 3.97 -19.18 -12.24
CA ARG A 56 5.22 -18.59 -12.75
C ARG A 56 5.83 -17.61 -11.76
N LEU A 57 5.02 -16.72 -11.18
CA LEU A 57 5.45 -15.78 -10.15
C LEU A 57 5.92 -16.50 -8.87
N ALA A 58 5.28 -17.60 -8.47
CA ALA A 58 5.68 -18.39 -7.31
C ALA A 58 6.94 -19.24 -7.54
N ARG A 59 7.29 -19.54 -8.79
CA ARG A 59 8.53 -20.27 -9.15
C ARG A 59 9.76 -19.36 -9.19
N ASP A 60 9.58 -18.12 -9.65
CA ASP A 60 10.64 -17.10 -9.67
C ASP A 60 10.12 -15.81 -9.01
N PRO A 61 9.98 -15.79 -7.67
CA PRO A 61 9.44 -14.64 -6.97
C PRO A 61 10.41 -13.47 -6.92
N GLY A 62 11.72 -13.66 -7.19
CA GLY A 62 12.76 -12.66 -6.96
C GLY A 62 12.46 -11.32 -7.66
N LYS A 63 12.24 -11.34 -8.97
CA LYS A 63 11.95 -10.13 -9.75
C LYS A 63 10.63 -9.45 -9.35
N PHE A 64 9.64 -10.27 -9.00
CA PHE A 64 8.33 -9.80 -8.56
C PHE A 64 8.43 -9.10 -7.19
N LEU A 65 9.11 -9.74 -6.22
CA LEU A 65 9.30 -9.19 -4.88
C LEU A 65 10.05 -7.85 -4.93
N SER A 66 11.15 -7.77 -5.67
CA SER A 66 11.89 -6.51 -5.82
C SER A 66 11.02 -5.39 -6.41
N THR A 67 10.21 -5.70 -7.43
CA THR A 67 9.28 -4.72 -8.02
C THR A 67 8.25 -4.24 -7.01
N VAL A 68 7.58 -5.17 -6.33
CA VAL A 68 6.50 -4.85 -5.39
C VAL A 68 7.04 -4.08 -4.19
N GLN A 69 8.22 -4.45 -3.69
CA GLN A 69 8.84 -3.78 -2.55
C GLN A 69 9.29 -2.35 -2.88
N ILE A 70 9.80 -2.11 -4.10
CA ILE A 70 10.05 -0.74 -4.58
C ILE A 70 8.73 0.04 -4.62
N GLY A 71 7.66 -0.56 -5.14
CA GLY A 71 6.33 0.05 -5.17
C GLY A 71 5.79 0.42 -3.78
N ILE A 72 5.86 -0.51 -2.82
CA ILE A 72 5.47 -0.30 -1.42
C ILE A 72 6.26 0.85 -0.80
N THR A 73 7.58 0.87 -1.02
CA THR A 73 8.45 1.91 -0.47
C THR A 73 8.11 3.29 -1.05
N LEU A 74 7.93 3.39 -2.37
CA LEU A 74 7.56 4.64 -3.04
C LEU A 74 6.21 5.16 -2.55
N ILE A 75 5.20 4.28 -2.43
CA ILE A 75 3.89 4.65 -1.92
C ILE A 75 3.98 5.13 -0.46
N GLY A 76 4.77 4.46 0.37
CA GLY A 76 5.00 4.87 1.76
C GLY A 76 5.61 6.27 1.87
N ILE A 77 6.64 6.57 1.06
CA ILE A 77 7.28 7.89 1.03
C ILE A 77 6.30 8.97 0.55
N ILE A 78 5.59 8.71 -0.54
CA ILE A 78 4.60 9.67 -1.09
C ILE A 78 3.51 9.92 -0.05
N ASN A 79 2.95 8.88 0.56
CA ASN A 79 1.92 9.01 1.59
C ASN A 79 2.40 9.81 2.80
N GLY A 80 3.61 9.54 3.31
CA GLY A 80 4.15 10.27 4.46
C GLY A 80 4.39 11.75 4.15
N ALA A 81 4.90 12.06 2.96
CA ALA A 81 5.13 13.44 2.53
C ALA A 81 3.82 14.20 2.29
N TYR A 82 2.84 13.57 1.62
CA TYR A 82 1.51 14.17 1.38
C TYR A 82 0.71 14.35 2.67
N SER A 83 0.72 13.35 3.57
CA SER A 83 -0.07 13.43 4.80
C SER A 83 0.42 14.54 5.71
N GLY A 84 1.73 14.65 5.92
CA GLY A 84 2.31 15.67 6.79
C GLY A 84 2.12 17.09 6.27
N SER A 85 2.37 17.32 4.98
CA SER A 85 2.31 18.67 4.39
C SER A 85 0.89 19.17 4.14
N THR A 86 -0.06 18.28 3.85
CA THR A 86 -1.40 18.69 3.44
C THR A 86 -2.42 18.63 4.58
N LEU A 87 -2.33 17.65 5.46
CA LEU A 87 -3.33 17.47 6.54
C LEU A 87 -2.90 18.11 7.86
N GLY A 88 -1.60 18.36 8.07
CA GLY A 88 -1.05 18.91 9.31
C GLY A 88 -1.63 20.28 9.69
N GLU A 89 -1.57 21.23 8.75
CA GLU A 89 -1.96 22.62 8.97
C GLU A 89 -3.48 22.81 9.20
N PRO A 90 -4.40 22.16 8.45
CA PRO A 90 -5.84 22.20 8.76
C PRO A 90 -6.20 21.64 10.14
N ILE A 91 -5.47 20.63 10.62
CA ILE A 91 -5.69 20.08 11.96
C ILE A 91 -5.10 21.02 13.04
N ALA A 92 -3.93 21.60 12.81
CA ALA A 92 -3.33 22.59 13.70
C ALA A 92 -4.23 23.81 13.91
N GLN A 93 -4.80 24.36 12.83
CA GLN A 93 -5.76 25.48 12.89
C GLN A 93 -7.01 25.13 13.71
N ARG A 94 -7.51 23.89 13.62
CA ARG A 94 -8.65 23.42 14.42
C ARG A 94 -8.30 23.20 15.88
N LEU A 95 -7.08 22.74 16.18
CA LEU A 95 -6.58 22.62 17.56
C LEU A 95 -6.42 24.00 18.20
N ALA A 96 -5.90 24.98 17.46
CA ALA A 96 -5.81 26.36 17.91
C ALA A 96 -7.21 26.96 18.18
N ALA A 97 -8.19 26.67 17.31
CA ALA A 97 -9.59 27.08 17.51
C ALA A 97 -10.26 26.43 18.74
N LEU A 98 -9.75 25.26 19.19
CA LEU A 98 -10.19 24.57 20.41
C LEU A 98 -9.48 25.07 21.68
N GLY A 99 -8.61 26.08 21.58
CA GLY A 99 -7.94 26.72 22.71
C GLY A 99 -6.53 26.19 23.02
N VAL A 100 -5.93 25.40 22.13
CA VAL A 100 -4.53 24.99 22.26
C VAL A 100 -3.62 26.19 21.95
N PRO A 101 -2.55 26.44 22.73
CA PRO A 101 -1.58 27.48 22.41
C PRO A 101 -1.02 27.31 20.99
N ALA A 102 -0.85 28.40 20.25
CA ALA A 102 -0.40 28.35 18.84
C ALA A 102 0.91 27.57 18.69
N ASP A 103 1.87 27.80 19.60
CA ASP A 103 3.18 27.12 19.63
C ASP A 103 3.08 25.58 19.72
N TRP A 104 2.02 25.07 20.34
CA TRP A 104 1.78 23.63 20.47
C TRP A 104 0.82 23.10 19.41
N SER A 105 0.00 23.96 18.81
CA SER A 105 -1.04 23.57 17.85
C SER A 105 -0.45 22.98 16.58
N ASP A 106 0.65 23.56 16.08
CA ASP A 106 1.33 23.06 14.88
C ASP A 106 2.02 21.72 15.14
N MET A 107 2.74 21.61 16.26
CA MET A 107 3.43 20.37 16.63
C MET A 107 2.43 19.23 16.90
N LEU A 108 1.34 19.50 17.62
CA LEU A 108 0.30 18.52 17.92
C LEU A 108 -0.52 18.19 16.67
N GLY A 109 -0.83 19.17 15.82
CA GLY A 109 -1.57 18.94 14.58
C GLY A 109 -0.81 18.03 13.64
N PHE A 110 0.47 18.34 13.39
CA PHE A 110 1.35 17.48 12.60
C PHE A 110 1.53 16.09 13.23
N GLY A 111 1.79 16.02 14.54
CA GLY A 111 1.97 14.77 15.27
C GLY A 111 0.74 13.85 15.21
N VAL A 112 -0.46 14.41 15.41
CA VAL A 112 -1.72 13.67 15.33
C VAL A 112 -1.96 13.15 13.92
N VAL A 113 -1.76 14.00 12.90
CA VAL A 113 -1.95 13.62 11.49
C VAL A 113 -0.99 12.50 11.10
N ILE A 114 0.31 12.64 11.41
CA ILE A 114 1.28 11.58 11.14
C ILE A 114 0.93 10.31 11.88
N SER A 115 0.60 10.37 13.17
CA SER A 115 0.27 9.18 13.95
C SER A 115 -0.93 8.43 13.36
N LEU A 116 -2.00 9.17 13.02
CA LEU A 116 -3.24 8.61 12.51
C LEU A 116 -3.09 8.05 11.10
N THR A 117 -2.37 8.76 10.23
CA THR A 117 -2.12 8.31 8.84
C THR A 117 -1.13 7.16 8.78
N THR A 118 -0.11 7.17 9.64
CA THR A 118 0.82 6.04 9.81
C THR A 118 0.09 4.80 10.32
N TYR A 119 -0.75 4.96 11.36
CA TYR A 119 -1.57 3.87 11.87
C TYR A 119 -2.50 3.30 10.78
N ALA A 120 -3.22 4.17 10.06
CA ALA A 120 -4.08 3.74 8.96
C ALA A 120 -3.29 3.03 7.85
N SER A 121 -2.12 3.55 7.47
CA SER A 121 -1.26 2.95 6.45
C SER A 121 -0.71 1.59 6.87
N LEU A 122 -0.26 1.43 8.12
CA LEU A 122 0.25 0.16 8.62
C LEU A 122 -0.87 -0.88 8.79
N VAL A 123 -2.00 -0.48 9.38
CA VAL A 123 -3.09 -1.41 9.65
C VAL A 123 -3.84 -1.77 8.38
N VAL A 124 -4.37 -0.78 7.68
CA VAL A 124 -5.21 -0.98 6.49
C VAL A 124 -4.37 -1.25 5.25
N GLY A 125 -3.23 -0.58 5.13
CA GLY A 125 -2.36 -0.69 3.95
C GLY A 125 -1.33 -1.80 4.01
N GLU A 126 -1.19 -2.54 5.12
CA GLU A 126 -0.20 -3.62 5.20
C GLU A 126 -0.67 -4.83 6.01
N LEU A 127 -0.97 -4.65 7.31
CA LEU A 127 -1.26 -5.74 8.23
C LEU A 127 -2.55 -6.50 7.87
N VAL A 128 -3.66 -5.79 7.70
CA VAL A 128 -4.95 -6.40 7.36
C VAL A 128 -4.89 -7.12 6.01
N PRO A 129 -4.36 -6.52 4.92
CA PRO A 129 -4.18 -7.21 3.65
C PRO A 129 -3.29 -8.46 3.74
N LYS A 130 -2.20 -8.40 4.51
CA LYS A 130 -1.33 -9.56 4.75
C LYS A 130 -2.06 -10.68 5.49
N GLN A 131 -2.92 -10.37 6.46
CA GLN A 131 -3.75 -11.39 7.11
C GLN A 131 -4.67 -12.08 6.12
N PHE A 132 -5.33 -11.33 5.22
CA PHE A 132 -6.13 -11.95 4.15
C PHE A 132 -5.30 -12.85 3.24
N ALA A 133 -4.09 -12.42 2.86
CA ALA A 133 -3.16 -13.21 2.06
C ALA A 133 -2.87 -14.59 2.68
N LEU A 134 -2.75 -14.67 4.00
CA LEU A 134 -2.44 -15.92 4.71
C LEU A 134 -3.64 -16.87 4.83
N VAL A 135 -4.87 -16.35 4.82
CA VAL A 135 -6.09 -17.18 4.93
C VAL A 135 -6.31 -18.02 3.67
N ALA A 136 -6.08 -17.44 2.49
CA ALA A 136 -6.29 -18.11 1.20
C ALA A 136 -5.24 -17.72 0.16
N PRO A 137 -3.95 -18.06 0.39
CA PRO A 137 -2.83 -17.55 -0.40
C PRO A 137 -2.95 -17.96 -1.87
N GLU A 138 -3.33 -19.20 -2.17
CA GLU A 138 -3.43 -19.63 -3.58
C GLU A 138 -4.56 -18.91 -4.32
N ARG A 139 -5.71 -18.70 -3.67
CA ARG A 139 -6.85 -18.01 -4.31
C ARG A 139 -6.50 -16.55 -4.60
N ILE A 140 -5.87 -15.89 -3.64
CA ILE A 140 -5.46 -14.48 -3.79
C ILE A 140 -4.37 -14.39 -4.84
N ALA A 141 -3.34 -15.25 -4.78
CA ALA A 141 -2.27 -15.33 -5.78
C ALA A 141 -2.83 -15.45 -7.20
N VAL A 142 -3.81 -16.31 -7.44
CA VAL A 142 -4.43 -16.47 -8.77
C VAL A 142 -5.17 -15.21 -9.24
N ILE A 143 -5.84 -14.49 -8.33
CA ILE A 143 -6.56 -13.25 -8.65
C ILE A 143 -5.58 -12.12 -8.99
N VAL A 144 -4.53 -11.97 -8.18
CA VAL A 144 -3.57 -10.85 -8.31
C VAL A 144 -2.49 -11.11 -9.37
N ALA A 145 -2.26 -12.36 -9.75
CA ALA A 145 -1.16 -12.72 -10.64
C ALA A 145 -1.23 -12.05 -12.01
N GLY A 146 -2.41 -11.85 -12.59
CA GLY A 146 -2.55 -11.18 -13.89
C GLY A 146 -2.05 -9.72 -13.85
N PRO A 147 -2.64 -8.86 -13.00
CA PRO A 147 -2.17 -7.49 -12.81
C PRO A 147 -0.70 -7.39 -12.38
N MET A 148 -0.26 -8.28 -11.49
CA MET A 148 1.11 -8.27 -11.00
C MET A 148 2.13 -8.69 -12.06
N GLU A 149 1.78 -9.63 -12.95
CA GLU A 149 2.65 -10.00 -14.05
C GLU A 149 2.83 -8.85 -15.05
N LEU A 150 1.77 -8.08 -15.32
CA LEU A 150 1.87 -6.88 -16.15
C LEU A 150 2.77 -5.83 -15.49
N LEU A 151 2.58 -5.57 -14.19
CA LEU A 151 3.41 -4.63 -13.45
C LEU A 151 4.88 -5.04 -13.48
N ALA A 152 5.19 -6.30 -13.18
CA ALA A 152 6.54 -6.85 -13.18
C ALA A 152 7.21 -6.75 -14.56
N ARG A 153 6.46 -6.86 -15.67
CA ARG A 153 7.00 -6.65 -17.02
C ARG A 153 7.33 -5.19 -17.29
N ILE A 154 6.51 -4.25 -16.82
CA ILE A 154 6.72 -2.82 -17.00
C ILE A 154 7.92 -2.33 -16.18
N THR A 155 8.08 -2.84 -14.96
CA THR A 155 9.17 -2.45 -14.05
C THR A 155 10.45 -3.26 -14.26
N ALA A 156 10.42 -4.39 -14.96
CA ALA A 156 11.60 -5.18 -15.30
C ALA A 156 12.82 -4.37 -15.80
N PRO A 157 12.69 -3.40 -16.73
CA PRO A 157 13.83 -2.58 -17.17
C PRO A 157 14.40 -1.68 -16.06
N ILE A 158 13.56 -1.20 -15.14
CA ILE A 158 14.00 -0.39 -14.00
C ILE A 158 14.76 -1.29 -13.02
N VAL A 159 14.21 -2.46 -12.67
CA VAL A 159 14.87 -3.40 -11.77
C VAL A 159 16.21 -3.88 -12.33
N TRP A 160 16.30 -4.14 -13.63
CA TRP A 160 17.57 -4.55 -14.29
C TRP A 160 18.65 -3.46 -14.24
N LEU A 161 18.28 -2.19 -14.12
CA LEU A 161 19.24 -1.09 -13.96
C LEU A 161 19.83 -1.03 -12.54
N PHE A 162 19.10 -1.55 -11.54
CA PHE A 162 19.44 -1.49 -10.12
C PHE A 162 19.82 -2.85 -9.50
N ALA A 163 19.83 -3.92 -10.30
CA ALA A 163 20.19 -5.29 -9.92
C ALA A 163 21.46 -5.73 -10.65
#